data_AF-A0A3C1T853-F1
#
_entry.id   AF-A0A3C1T853-F1
#
_cell.length_a   1.000
_cell.length_b   1.000
_cell.length_c   1.000
_cell.angle_alpha   90.00
_cell.angle_beta   90.00
_cell.angle_gamma   90.00
#
_symmetry.space_group_name_H-M   'P 1'
#
loop_
_entity.id
_entity.type
_entity.pdbx_description
1 polymer ?
#
loop_
_entity_poly.entity_id
_entity_poly.type
_entity_poly.pdbx_seq_one_letter_code
_entity_poly.pdbx_strand_id
1 'polypeptide(L)'
;MNILDKIIEHKQKEVEALKRNSPLSAVFSRTVLSLKHFLLDDTKTGIIAEFKRKSPSKGIINNRADVVEVTGAYTGYGASCLSILTDSFFFGGSADDLRRARVNEIPILRKDFIIDEYQVAESRAMGADVILLIATCLSPHRVKELASFAKSLQLEVLLEI
;
A
#
# COMPACT_ATOMS: atom_id res chain seq x y z
N MET A 1 -2.28 -24.77 -7.22
CA MET A 1 -2.34 -23.32 -7.46
C MET A 1 -3.44 -22.73 -6.58
N ASN A 2 -3.06 -22.06 -5.49
CA ASN A 2 -3.98 -21.41 -4.56
C ASN A 2 -4.38 -20.01 -5.09
N ILE A 3 -5.18 -19.26 -4.33
CA ILE A 3 -5.59 -17.90 -4.72
C ILE A 3 -4.40 -16.93 -4.76
N LEU A 4 -3.41 -17.12 -3.88
CA LEU A 4 -2.22 -16.29 -3.79
C LEU A 4 -1.36 -16.44 -5.06
N ASP A 5 -1.15 -17.67 -5.52
CA ASP A 5 -0.42 -17.97 -6.75
C ASP A 5 -1.04 -17.22 -7.95
N LYS A 6 -2.37 -17.25 -8.06
CA LYS A 6 -3.12 -16.52 -9.11
C LYS A 6 -2.94 -15.01 -9.02
N ILE A 7 -2.91 -14.47 -7.81
CA ILE A 7 -2.68 -13.04 -7.58
C ILE A 7 -1.27 -12.66 -8.04
N ILE A 8 -0.26 -13.43 -7.66
CA ILE A 8 1.14 -13.15 -8.01
C ILE A 8 1.38 -13.29 -9.53
N GLU A 9 0.83 -14.32 -10.18
CA GLU A 9 0.90 -14.48 -11.64
C GLU A 9 0.27 -13.30 -12.39
N HIS A 10 -0.88 -12.80 -11.92
CA HIS A 10 -1.51 -11.60 -12.47
C HIS A 10 -0.62 -10.37 -12.25
N LYS A 11 -0.10 -10.21 -11.03
CA LYS A 11 0.72 -9.05 -10.65
C LYS A 11 2.01 -8.96 -11.47
N GLN A 12 2.65 -10.07 -11.79
CA GLN A 12 3.82 -10.09 -12.69
C GLN A 12 3.50 -9.47 -14.06
N LYS A 13 2.37 -9.86 -14.66
CA LYS A 13 1.93 -9.31 -15.96
C LYS A 13 1.60 -7.83 -15.87
N GLU A 14 0.95 -7.42 -14.78
CA GLU A 14 0.59 -6.03 -14.50
C GLU A 14 1.83 -5.14 -14.38
N VAL A 15 2.81 -5.56 -13.57
CA VAL A 15 4.06 -4.82 -13.35
C VAL A 15 4.86 -4.67 -14.64
N GLU A 16 4.99 -5.73 -15.43
CA GLU A 16 5.71 -5.68 -16.71
C GLU A 16 5.00 -4.79 -17.75
N ALA A 17 3.67 -4.67 -17.71
CA ALA A 17 2.94 -3.71 -18.51
C ALA A 17 3.18 -2.26 -18.05
N LEU A 18 3.15 -2.02 -16.74
CA LEU A 18 3.39 -0.69 -16.17
C LEU A 18 4.81 -0.18 -16.44
N LYS A 19 5.82 -1.03 -16.25
CA LYS A 19 7.24 -0.70 -16.53
C LYS A 19 7.46 -0.24 -17.97
N ARG A 20 6.75 -0.84 -18.94
CA ARG A 20 6.85 -0.48 -20.37
C ARG A 20 6.16 0.84 -20.71
N ASN A 21 5.06 1.15 -20.04
CA ASN A 21 4.21 2.30 -20.40
C ASN A 21 4.52 3.57 -19.60
N SER A 22 5.09 3.43 -18.41
CA SER A 22 5.28 4.53 -17.45
C SER A 22 6.62 4.43 -16.71
N PRO A 23 7.76 4.71 -17.36
CA PRO A 23 9.04 4.78 -16.66
C PRO A 23 8.98 5.87 -15.57
N LEU A 24 9.17 5.48 -14.31
CA LEU A 24 9.03 6.38 -13.17
C LEU A 24 10.18 7.42 -13.13
N SER A 25 9.84 8.70 -13.02
CA SER A 25 10.80 9.76 -12.71
C SER A 25 11.05 9.83 -11.20
N ALA A 26 12.32 9.85 -10.77
CA ALA A 26 12.73 9.76 -9.37
C ALA A 26 12.51 11.03 -8.52
N VAL A 27 11.65 11.96 -8.94
CA VAL A 27 11.41 13.20 -8.19
C VAL A 27 10.27 12.99 -7.20
N PHE A 28 10.63 12.81 -5.92
CA PHE A 28 9.69 12.68 -4.83
C PHE A 28 9.70 13.96 -3.98
N SER A 29 8.60 14.72 -4.01
CA SER A 29 8.52 16.05 -3.37
C SER A 29 8.00 16.02 -1.92
N ARG A 30 7.23 14.99 -1.54
CA ARG A 30 6.58 14.89 -0.23
C ARG A 30 7.48 14.20 0.79
N THR A 31 7.53 14.69 2.02
CA THR A 31 8.16 13.99 3.17
C THR A 31 7.38 12.73 3.55
N VAL A 32 8.07 11.61 3.78
CA VAL A 32 7.45 10.37 4.29
C VAL A 32 7.16 10.52 5.79
N LEU A 33 5.96 10.13 6.21
CA LEU A 33 5.58 10.07 7.62
C LEU A 33 5.94 8.71 8.21
N SER A 34 6.58 8.70 9.38
CA SER A 34 6.98 7.46 10.04
C SER A 34 5.76 6.72 10.62
N LEU A 35 5.49 5.50 10.16
CA LEU A 35 4.45 4.65 10.75
C LEU A 35 4.81 4.30 12.19
N LYS A 36 6.07 3.94 12.45
CA LYS A 36 6.52 3.63 13.82
C LYS A 36 6.21 4.76 14.80
N HIS A 37 6.46 6.01 14.41
CA HIS A 37 6.17 7.16 15.26
C HIS A 37 4.67 7.27 15.58
N PHE A 38 3.81 7.18 14.57
CA PHE A 38 2.35 7.28 14.76
C PHE A 38 1.73 6.08 15.50
N LEU A 39 2.33 4.89 15.43
CA LEU A 39 1.89 3.72 16.20
C LEU A 39 2.23 3.81 17.69
N LEU A 40 3.29 4.53 18.04
CA LEU A 40 3.77 4.70 19.41
C LEU A 40 3.32 6.02 20.05
N ASP A 41 2.55 6.83 19.33
CA ASP A 41 1.97 8.07 19.83
C ASP A 41 0.77 7.78 20.72
N ASP A 42 0.89 8.10 22.02
CA ASP A 42 -0.16 7.89 23.03
C ASP A 42 -1.46 8.68 22.75
N THR A 43 -1.42 9.67 21.86
CA THR A 43 -2.62 10.42 21.43
C THR A 43 -3.40 9.70 20.32
N LYS A 44 -2.83 8.64 19.74
CA LYS A 44 -3.44 7.81 18.69
C LYS A 44 -3.89 6.45 19.24
N THR A 45 -4.70 5.76 18.45
CA THR A 45 -5.25 4.45 18.83
C THR A 45 -4.27 3.30 18.65
N GLY A 46 -3.16 3.49 17.93
CA GLY A 46 -2.29 2.40 17.48
C GLY A 46 -2.88 1.57 16.32
N ILE A 47 -4.06 1.94 15.81
CA ILE A 47 -4.77 1.17 14.78
C ILE A 47 -4.35 1.60 13.38
N ILE A 48 -4.06 0.62 12.53
CA ILE A 48 -3.98 0.79 11.07
C ILE A 48 -5.37 0.49 10.49
N ALA A 49 -6.09 1.52 10.06
CA ALA A 49 -7.45 1.40 9.55
C ALA A 49 -7.44 1.15 8.02
N GLU A 50 -8.09 0.08 7.57
CA GLU A 50 -8.05 -0.34 6.17
C GLU A 50 -9.29 0.10 5.38
N PHE A 51 -9.06 0.79 4.26
CA PHE A 51 -10.09 1.05 3.25
C PHE A 51 -10.08 -0.06 2.20
N LYS A 52 -11.16 -0.84 2.12
CA LYS A 52 -11.28 -2.02 1.25
C LYS A 52 -12.69 -2.16 0.67
N ARG A 53 -12.80 -2.21 -0.67
CA ARG A 53 -14.08 -2.33 -1.38
C ARG A 53 -14.56 -3.76 -1.56
N LYS A 54 -13.65 -4.69 -1.88
CA LYS A 54 -13.96 -6.11 -2.03
C LYS A 54 -12.80 -6.98 -1.54
N SER A 55 -13.07 -8.26 -1.33
CA SER A 55 -12.04 -9.28 -1.15
C SER A 55 -12.42 -10.57 -1.87
N PRO A 56 -11.46 -11.42 -2.27
CA PRO A 56 -11.75 -12.73 -2.85
C PRO A 56 -12.62 -13.62 -1.95
N SER A 57 -12.50 -13.48 -0.63
CA SER A 57 -13.20 -14.30 0.35
C SER A 57 -14.63 -13.83 0.68
N LYS A 58 -14.91 -12.52 0.60
CA LYS A 58 -16.21 -11.94 1.00
C LYS A 58 -16.97 -11.28 -0.14
N GLY A 59 -16.39 -11.20 -1.34
CA GLY A 59 -16.97 -10.44 -2.45
C GLY A 59 -16.96 -8.94 -2.17
N ILE A 60 -18.00 -8.23 -2.61
CA ILE A 60 -18.13 -6.78 -2.40
C ILE A 60 -18.46 -6.51 -0.93
N ILE A 61 -17.65 -5.68 -0.29
CA ILE A 61 -17.85 -5.16 1.07
C ILE A 61 -18.62 -3.84 0.97
N ASN A 62 -18.07 -2.88 0.22
CA ASN A 62 -18.75 -1.62 -0.09
C ASN A 62 -18.11 -0.98 -1.35
N ASN A 63 -18.82 -1.03 -2.48
CA ASN A 63 -18.33 -0.46 -3.74
C ASN A 63 -18.72 1.01 -3.94
N ARG A 64 -19.56 1.58 -3.08
CA ARG A 64 -20.01 2.98 -3.14
C ARG A 64 -19.30 3.88 -2.14
N ALA A 65 -18.48 3.30 -1.25
CA ALA A 65 -17.69 4.04 -0.29
C ALA A 65 -16.75 5.02 -0.99
N ASP A 66 -16.86 6.30 -0.62
CA ASP A 66 -15.90 7.31 -1.00
C ASP A 66 -14.64 7.18 -0.13
N VAL A 67 -13.47 7.13 -0.79
CA VAL A 67 -12.20 6.93 -0.08
C VAL A 67 -11.86 8.11 0.80
N VAL A 68 -12.17 9.35 0.39
CA VAL A 68 -11.85 10.55 1.17
C VAL A 68 -12.74 10.63 2.40
N GLU A 69 -14.04 10.39 2.25
CA GLU A 69 -14.98 10.39 3.38
C GLU A 69 -14.61 9.35 4.43
N VAL A 70 -14.41 8.09 4.00
CA VAL A 70 -14.14 6.99 4.94
C VAL A 70 -12.78 7.12 5.61
N THR A 71 -11.74 7.49 4.86
CA THR A 71 -10.41 7.67 5.45
C THR A 71 -10.32 8.90 6.32
N GLY A 72 -11.04 9.98 5.96
CA GLY A 72 -11.19 11.16 6.80
C GLY A 72 -11.84 10.82 8.13
N ALA A 73 -12.88 9.99 8.13
CA ALA A 73 -13.49 9.48 9.35
C ALA A 73 -12.49 8.66 10.19
N TYR A 74 -11.75 7.73 9.58
CA TYR A 74 -10.72 6.97 10.30
C TYR A 74 -9.68 7.86 10.97
N THR A 75 -9.17 8.87 10.26
CA THR A 75 -8.24 9.85 10.80
C THR A 75 -8.86 10.66 11.94
N GLY A 76 -10.11 11.13 11.78
CA GLY A 76 -10.85 11.90 12.78
C GLY A 76 -11.12 11.13 14.09
N TYR A 77 -11.22 9.79 14.01
CA TYR A 77 -11.35 8.91 15.17
C TYR A 77 -10.00 8.37 15.69
N GLY A 78 -8.87 8.96 15.26
CA GLY A 78 -7.56 8.70 15.86
C GLY A 78 -6.81 7.49 15.30
N ALA A 79 -7.10 7.06 14.06
CA ALA A 79 -6.26 6.07 13.39
C ALA A 79 -4.79 6.52 13.33
N SER A 80 -3.87 5.59 13.57
CA SER A 80 -2.42 5.84 13.47
C SER A 80 -1.93 5.78 12.03
N CYS A 81 -2.57 5.00 11.17
CA CYS A 81 -2.22 4.84 9.77
C CYS A 81 -3.45 4.40 8.97
N LEU A 82 -3.46 4.72 7.67
CA LEU A 82 -4.42 4.18 6.72
C LEU A 82 -3.77 3.05 5.93
N SER A 83 -4.48 1.95 5.73
CA SER A 83 -4.13 0.90 4.77
C SER A 83 -5.05 1.02 3.55
N ILE A 84 -4.51 1.34 2.38
CA ILE A 84 -5.30 1.54 1.17
C ILE A 84 -4.98 0.42 0.19
N LEU A 85 -6.01 -0.37 -0.17
CA LEU A 85 -5.89 -1.38 -1.21
C LEU A 85 -5.70 -0.71 -2.57
N THR A 86 -4.66 -1.11 -3.30
CA THR A 86 -4.41 -0.63 -4.68
C THR A 86 -4.59 -1.70 -5.75
N ASP A 87 -4.75 -2.96 -5.35
CA ASP A 87 -5.05 -4.05 -6.28
C ASP A 87 -6.49 -3.95 -6.81
N SER A 88 -6.61 -3.75 -8.12
CA SER A 88 -7.90 -3.56 -8.80
C SER A 88 -8.62 -4.88 -9.08
N PHE A 89 -7.89 -5.89 -9.53
CA PHE A 89 -8.47 -7.14 -10.03
C PHE A 89 -9.15 -7.93 -8.90
N PHE A 90 -8.45 -8.17 -7.80
CA PHE A 90 -8.93 -9.00 -6.69
C PHE A 90 -9.57 -8.19 -5.57
N PHE A 91 -9.12 -6.95 -5.32
CA PHE A 91 -9.58 -6.13 -4.17
C PHE A 91 -10.35 -4.86 -4.54
N GLY A 92 -10.44 -4.51 -5.82
CA GLY A 92 -11.26 -3.39 -6.30
C GLY A 92 -10.75 -2.04 -5.81
N GLY A 93 -9.46 -1.99 -5.44
CA GLY A 93 -8.74 -0.77 -5.14
C GLY A 93 -8.12 -0.18 -6.40
N SER A 94 -7.42 0.94 -6.24
CA SER A 94 -6.72 1.60 -7.33
C SER A 94 -5.62 2.51 -6.81
N ALA A 95 -4.66 2.86 -7.68
CA ALA A 95 -3.68 3.88 -7.40
C ALA A 95 -4.32 5.26 -7.11
N ASP A 96 -5.46 5.55 -7.74
CA ASP A 96 -6.21 6.79 -7.49
C ASP A 96 -6.76 6.85 -6.06
N ASP A 97 -7.22 5.72 -5.51
CA ASP A 97 -7.69 5.68 -4.12
C ASP A 97 -6.61 6.10 -3.13
N LEU A 98 -5.38 5.63 -3.32
CA LEU A 98 -4.26 6.01 -2.47
C LEU A 98 -3.94 7.51 -2.60
N ARG A 99 -3.90 8.02 -3.83
CA ARG A 99 -3.65 9.45 -4.10
C ARG A 99 -4.75 10.33 -3.50
N ARG A 100 -6.02 9.92 -3.59
CA ARG A 100 -7.15 10.64 -3.01
C ARG A 100 -7.18 10.56 -1.49
N ALA A 101 -6.82 9.41 -0.90
CA ALA A 101 -6.64 9.27 0.55
C ALA A 101 -5.51 10.16 1.08
N ARG A 102 -4.60 10.63 0.23
CA ARG A 102 -3.49 11.51 0.60
C ARG A 102 -3.88 12.96 0.93
N VAL A 103 -5.16 13.23 1.17
CA VAL A 103 -5.60 14.43 1.91
C VAL A 103 -5.36 14.31 3.41
N ASN A 104 -5.14 13.08 3.92
CA ASN A 104 -4.90 12.83 5.34
C ASN A 104 -3.43 13.02 5.73
N GLU A 105 -3.21 13.64 6.89
CA GLU A 105 -1.88 13.94 7.46
C GLU A 105 -1.34 12.84 8.38
N ILE A 106 -1.76 11.60 8.16
CA ILE A 106 -1.23 10.40 8.85
C ILE A 106 -0.56 9.47 7.84
N PRO A 107 0.32 8.55 8.29
CA PRO A 107 0.94 7.56 7.42
C PRO A 107 -0.08 6.79 6.58
N ILE A 108 0.27 6.49 5.32
CA ILE A 108 -0.51 5.58 4.48
C ILE A 108 0.36 4.42 4.02
N LEU A 109 -0.11 3.22 4.32
CA LEU A 109 0.36 1.96 3.78
C LEU A 109 -0.29 1.70 2.42
N ARG A 110 0.53 1.45 1.39
CA ARG A 110 0.07 0.81 0.16
C ARG A 110 -0.14 -0.68 0.44
N LYS A 111 -1.40 -1.11 0.46
CA LYS A 111 -1.78 -2.52 0.60
C LYS A 111 -1.92 -3.15 -0.78
N ASP A 112 -0.87 -3.82 -1.21
CA ASP A 112 -0.76 -4.49 -2.51
C ASP A 112 0.23 -5.67 -2.41
N PHE A 113 0.31 -6.47 -3.47
CA PHE A 113 1.28 -7.55 -3.59
C PHE A 113 2.53 -7.00 -4.26
N ILE A 114 3.51 -6.56 -3.47
CA ILE A 114 4.74 -5.95 -3.97
C ILE A 114 5.79 -7.04 -4.23
N ILE A 115 6.20 -7.15 -5.50
CA ILE A 115 7.15 -8.15 -6.00
C ILE A 115 8.33 -7.53 -6.77
N ASP A 116 8.23 -6.26 -7.17
CA ASP A 116 9.19 -5.53 -8.00
C ASP A 116 9.50 -4.14 -7.45
N GLU A 117 10.74 -3.67 -7.63
CA GLU A 117 11.21 -2.32 -7.24
C GLU A 117 10.38 -1.22 -7.90
N TYR A 118 9.87 -1.45 -9.11
CA TYR A 118 8.95 -0.53 -9.77
C TYR A 118 7.77 -0.19 -8.86
N GLN A 119 7.15 -1.20 -8.24
CA GLN A 119 6.02 -0.97 -7.34
C GLN A 119 6.43 -0.21 -6.09
N VAL A 120 7.65 -0.39 -5.59
CA VAL A 120 8.17 0.37 -4.44
C VAL A 120 8.32 1.85 -4.80
N ALA A 121 8.96 2.15 -5.93
CA ALA A 121 9.10 3.52 -6.43
C ALA A 121 7.74 4.15 -6.78
N GLU A 122 6.83 3.36 -7.35
CA GLU A 122 5.47 3.77 -7.65
C GLU A 122 4.70 4.13 -6.38
N SER A 123 4.86 3.32 -5.32
CA SER A 123 4.25 3.60 -4.00
C SER A 123 4.67 4.97 -3.48
N ARG A 124 5.97 5.28 -3.58
CA ARG A 124 6.51 6.58 -3.20
C ARG A 124 5.92 7.71 -4.04
N ALA A 125 5.81 7.52 -5.36
CA ALA A 125 5.24 8.50 -6.28
C ALA A 125 3.73 8.75 -6.04
N MET A 126 2.98 7.74 -5.62
CA MET A 126 1.57 7.89 -5.22
C MET A 126 1.39 8.62 -3.88
N GLY A 127 2.49 8.78 -3.12
CA GLY A 127 2.47 9.39 -1.79
C GLY A 127 2.26 8.39 -0.66
N ALA A 128 2.52 7.10 -0.85
CA ALA A 128 2.57 6.15 0.27
C ALA A 128 3.76 6.47 1.19
N ASP A 129 3.62 6.10 2.46
CA ASP A 129 4.66 6.19 3.47
C ASP A 129 5.24 4.81 3.83
N VAL A 130 4.41 3.78 3.66
CA VAL A 130 4.73 2.40 4.02
C VAL A 130 4.35 1.48 2.86
N ILE A 131 5.13 0.43 2.66
CA ILE A 131 4.79 -0.67 1.76
C ILE A 131 4.57 -1.98 2.52
N LEU A 132 3.71 -2.84 1.98
CA LEU A 132 3.55 -4.21 2.46
C LEU A 132 4.50 -5.16 1.71
N LEU A 133 5.29 -5.93 2.44
CA LEU A 133 5.95 -7.12 1.92
C LEU A 133 5.33 -8.36 2.59
N ILE A 134 5.10 -9.42 1.82
CA ILE A 134 4.45 -10.64 2.30
C ILE A 134 5.46 -11.79 2.19
N ALA A 135 5.85 -12.37 3.33
CA ALA A 135 6.88 -13.41 3.40
C ALA A 135 6.49 -14.69 2.63
N THR A 136 5.19 -14.98 2.52
CA THR A 136 4.70 -16.14 1.75
C THR A 136 4.73 -15.92 0.23
N CYS A 137 4.88 -14.68 -0.25
CA CYS A 137 4.99 -14.35 -1.67
C CYS A 137 6.42 -14.19 -2.16
N LEU A 138 7.39 -14.02 -1.25
CA LEU A 138 8.73 -13.56 -1.57
C LEU A 138 9.77 -14.48 -0.93
N SER A 139 10.85 -14.74 -1.64
CA SER A 139 12.01 -15.38 -1.01
C SER A 139 12.63 -14.45 0.04
N PRO A 140 13.30 -14.98 1.08
CA PRO A 140 13.99 -14.15 2.06
C PRO A 140 15.01 -13.17 1.44
N HIS A 141 15.65 -13.57 0.34
CA HIS A 141 16.53 -12.70 -0.44
C HIS A 141 15.74 -11.52 -1.01
N ARG A 142 14.60 -11.80 -1.65
CA ARG A 142 13.78 -10.78 -2.29
C ARG A 142 13.16 -9.79 -1.30
N VAL A 143 12.76 -10.27 -0.13
CA VAL A 143 12.31 -9.41 0.99
C VAL A 143 13.41 -8.42 1.36
N LYS A 144 14.66 -8.88 1.52
CA LYS A 144 15.79 -8.00 1.88
C LYS A 144 16.08 -6.95 0.81
N GLU A 145 16.05 -7.32 -0.47
CA GLU A 145 16.26 -6.39 -1.58
C GLU A 145 15.19 -5.30 -1.60
N LEU A 146 13.91 -5.69 -1.62
CA LEU A 146 12.79 -4.76 -1.69
C LEU A 146 12.72 -3.87 -0.44
N ALA A 147 12.99 -4.42 0.74
CA ALA A 147 13.03 -3.63 1.97
C ALA A 147 14.19 -2.63 1.98
N SER A 148 15.36 -3.01 1.45
CA SER A 148 16.51 -2.09 1.35
C SER A 148 16.23 -0.97 0.35
N PHE A 149 15.60 -1.30 -0.78
CA PHE A 149 15.18 -0.32 -1.78
C PHE A 149 14.07 0.61 -1.26
N ALA A 150 13.10 0.10 -0.51
CA ALA A 150 12.09 0.94 0.14
C ALA A 150 12.72 1.97 1.08
N LYS A 151 13.70 1.53 1.89
CA LYS A 151 14.44 2.42 2.80
C LYS A 151 15.26 3.48 2.07
N SER A 152 15.87 3.16 0.92
CA SER A 152 16.60 4.17 0.14
C SER A 152 15.67 5.26 -0.42
N LEU A 153 14.37 4.95 -0.55
CA LEU A 153 13.29 5.89 -0.90
C LEU A 153 12.57 6.51 0.32
N GLN A 154 13.12 6.29 1.52
CA GLN A 154 12.57 6.74 2.82
C GLN A 154 11.24 6.09 3.20
N LEU A 155 10.77 5.08 2.48
CA LEU A 155 9.57 4.32 2.84
C LEU A 155 9.85 3.40 4.03
N GLU A 156 8.86 3.26 4.90
CA GLU A 156 8.86 2.20 5.90
C GLU A 156 8.28 0.89 5.32
N VAL A 157 8.53 -0.23 5.98
CA VAL A 157 8.13 -1.57 5.52
C VAL A 157 7.34 -2.26 6.62
N LEU A 158 6.14 -2.70 6.27
CA LEU A 158 5.39 -3.68 7.05
C LEU A 158 5.62 -5.06 6.43
N LEU A 159 6.25 -5.98 7.18
CA LEU A 159 6.45 -7.37 6.75
C LEU A 159 5.38 -8.26 7.38
N GLU A 160 4.54 -8.84 6.53
CA GLU A 160 3.54 -9.85 6.91
C GLU A 160 4.18 -11.25 6.87
N ILE A 161 3.98 -12.03 7.93
CA ILE A 161 4.57 -13.37 8.13
C ILE A 161 3.51 -14.47 8.13
#